data_AF-A0A1Z4LIV0-F1
#
_entry.id   AF-A0A1Z4LIV0-F1
#
_cell.length_a   1.000
_cell.length_b   1.000
_cell.length_c   1.000
_cell.angle_alpha   90.00
_cell.angle_beta   90.00
_cell.angle_gamma   90.00
#
_symmetry.space_group_name_H-M   'P 1'
#
loop_
_entity.id
_entity.type
_entity.pdbx_description
1 polymer ?
#
loop_
_entity_poly.entity_id
_entity_poly.type
_entity_poly.pdbx_seq_one_letter_code
_entity_poly.pdbx_strand_id
1 'polypeptide(L)'
;MNADWEKDYPLLSDLSEKDLDENSSLKKMLCLIEENKRVIDFGCATGYFARLLSERGCEVTGVEVNPKAAKVAQKYCKQVIVADLDFISLNEHFSEQISDEKFDVAIFGDILEHLRNPWKILEETRKLLKPQGYVIASIPNIAHGAIRLALLQGNFQYQTLGILDNTHLRFFTRKTVEHLFEDTGYLIDAIESTKLAIYSNSDLIPAIEKQNFDANITQEIEQDKDADTLQFVIRAYPLSLKNQCANLRKQHREAVKQLSDYETEFDNLRLELQQSNIQLENKNADFEKTMALLQHTENELKEEQSNLSKIEIEFQKLKNELEDNQVELEKIQIQLKQKQSQFDQQKNQLQQIQQQWEDNQIQLQQAHGGWEHCQQIIRAMETSKFWKLREAWFKFKHYFALKVK
;
A
#
# COMPACT_ATOMS: atom_id res chain seq x y z
N MET A 1 -47.70 -41.52 -15.62
CA MET A 1 -46.73 -40.72 -16.39
C MET A 1 -45.36 -41.27 -16.03
N ASN A 2 -44.72 -41.99 -16.96
CA ASN A 2 -43.36 -42.48 -16.79
C ASN A 2 -42.43 -41.27 -16.97
N ALA A 3 -41.95 -40.71 -15.86
CA ALA A 3 -40.72 -39.94 -15.88
C ALA A 3 -39.59 -40.97 -15.73
N ASP A 4 -38.68 -41.02 -16.71
CA ASP A 4 -37.47 -41.82 -16.63
C ASP A 4 -36.60 -41.26 -15.50
N TRP A 5 -36.73 -41.81 -14.29
CA TRP A 5 -35.86 -41.56 -13.14
C TRP A 5 -34.53 -42.31 -13.31
N GLU A 6 -33.83 -42.06 -14.41
CA GLU A 6 -32.43 -42.46 -14.61
C GLU A 6 -31.53 -41.33 -14.09
N LYS A 7 -31.47 -41.14 -12.76
CA LYS A 7 -30.37 -40.39 -12.14
C LYS A 7 -29.14 -41.30 -12.10
N ASP A 8 -28.00 -40.80 -12.57
CA ASP A 8 -26.70 -41.49 -12.48
C ASP A 8 -26.27 -41.57 -11.03
N TYR A 9 -26.51 -42.72 -10.40
CA TYR A 9 -26.04 -42.97 -9.04
C TYR A 9 -24.52 -43.20 -9.04
N PRO A 10 -23.79 -42.77 -8.00
CA PRO A 10 -22.38 -43.03 -7.87
C PRO A 10 -22.07 -44.52 -8.04
N LEU A 11 -21.04 -44.85 -8.83
CA LEU A 11 -20.58 -46.22 -8.97
C LEU A 11 -20.01 -46.70 -7.63
N LEU A 12 -20.63 -47.74 -7.08
CA LEU A 12 -20.34 -48.28 -5.76
C LEU A 12 -18.90 -48.81 -5.60
N SER A 13 -18.19 -49.09 -6.68
CA SER A 13 -16.80 -49.57 -6.67
C SER A 13 -15.77 -48.52 -6.23
N ASP A 14 -16.13 -47.24 -6.29
CA ASP A 14 -15.16 -46.14 -6.22
C ASP A 14 -15.27 -45.32 -4.92
N LEU A 15 -16.09 -45.79 -3.96
CA LEU A 15 -16.36 -45.08 -2.71
C LEU A 15 -15.61 -45.74 -1.55
N SER A 16 -14.55 -45.13 -1.04
CA SER A 16 -14.03 -45.47 0.28
C SER A 16 -14.06 -44.22 1.15
N GLU A 17 -14.18 -44.38 2.46
CA GLU A 17 -14.16 -43.23 3.38
C GLU A 17 -12.92 -42.33 3.19
N LYS A 18 -11.80 -42.91 2.76
CA LYS A 18 -10.53 -42.21 2.51
C LYS A 18 -10.53 -41.42 1.20
N ASP A 19 -11.36 -41.82 0.24
CA ASP A 19 -11.41 -41.21 -1.10
C ASP A 19 -12.52 -40.15 -1.21
N LEU A 20 -13.34 -40.01 -0.18
CA LEU A 20 -14.37 -38.97 -0.13
C LEU A 20 -13.74 -37.58 0.01
N ASP A 21 -14.14 -36.66 -0.86
CA ASP A 21 -13.80 -35.24 -0.75
C ASP A 21 -14.30 -34.67 0.59
N GLU A 22 -13.42 -34.03 1.35
CA GLU A 22 -13.72 -33.35 2.62
C GLU A 22 -14.76 -32.24 2.46
N ASN A 23 -14.89 -31.69 1.25
CA ASN A 23 -15.91 -30.70 0.90
C ASN A 23 -17.24 -31.32 0.45
N SER A 24 -17.35 -32.65 0.33
CA SER A 24 -18.60 -33.32 -0.04
C SER A 24 -19.61 -33.38 1.11
N SER A 25 -20.90 -33.30 0.78
CA SER A 25 -21.97 -33.48 1.76
C SER A 25 -21.92 -34.88 2.37
N LEU A 26 -21.62 -35.91 1.57
CA LEU A 26 -21.49 -37.29 2.00
C LEU A 26 -20.42 -37.47 3.10
N LYS A 27 -19.23 -36.89 2.92
CA LYS A 27 -18.15 -36.94 3.93
C LYS A 27 -18.55 -36.25 5.22
N LYS A 28 -19.12 -35.04 5.12
CA LYS A 28 -19.57 -34.27 6.29
C LYS A 28 -20.68 -35.00 7.05
N MET A 29 -21.66 -35.56 6.35
CA MET A 29 -22.70 -36.40 6.97
C MET A 29 -22.09 -37.62 7.66
N LEU A 30 -21.18 -38.32 6.98
CA LEU A 30 -20.48 -39.48 7.55
C LEU A 30 -19.73 -39.10 8.83
N CYS A 31 -19.02 -37.98 8.89
CA CYS A 31 -18.31 -37.51 10.08
C CYS A 31 -19.24 -37.14 11.25
N LEU A 32 -20.48 -36.76 10.99
CA LEU A 32 -21.47 -36.43 12.02
C LEU A 32 -22.20 -37.65 12.59
N ILE A 33 -22.09 -38.81 11.91
CA ILE A 33 -22.71 -40.08 12.30
C ILE A 33 -21.71 -40.93 13.08
N GLU A 34 -22.10 -41.25 14.31
CA GLU A 34 -21.36 -42.18 15.18
C GLU A 34 -21.41 -43.63 14.66
N GLU A 35 -20.47 -44.45 15.10
CA GLU A 35 -20.41 -45.88 14.78
C GLU A 35 -21.49 -46.71 15.51
N ASN A 36 -21.74 -47.92 15.00
CA ASN A 36 -22.64 -48.91 15.60
C ASN A 36 -24.06 -48.39 15.87
N LYS A 37 -24.58 -47.55 14.97
CA LYS A 37 -25.92 -46.94 15.09
C LYS A 37 -26.94 -47.66 14.24
N ARG A 38 -28.20 -47.57 14.65
CA ARG A 38 -29.34 -47.92 13.81
C ARG A 38 -29.79 -46.70 13.04
N VAL A 39 -29.74 -46.78 11.73
CA VAL A 39 -29.93 -45.65 10.84
C VAL A 39 -31.14 -45.90 9.95
N ILE A 40 -32.00 -44.89 9.80
CA ILE A 40 -32.97 -44.83 8.70
C ILE A 40 -32.49 -43.81 7.68
N ASP A 41 -32.36 -44.24 6.43
CA ASP A 41 -31.88 -43.41 5.32
C ASP A 41 -33.05 -43.14 4.37
N PHE A 42 -33.61 -41.94 4.44
CA PHE A 42 -34.68 -41.51 3.55
C PHE A 42 -34.04 -41.07 2.23
N GLY A 43 -34.43 -41.71 1.12
CA GLY A 43 -33.79 -41.52 -0.18
C GLY A 43 -32.50 -42.31 -0.35
N CYS A 44 -32.48 -43.58 0.07
CA CYS A 44 -31.24 -44.36 0.14
C CYS A 44 -30.63 -44.73 -1.23
N ALA A 45 -31.31 -44.41 -2.34
CA ALA A 45 -30.83 -44.64 -3.70
C ALA A 45 -30.38 -46.10 -3.93
N THR A 46 -29.17 -46.32 -4.44
CA THR A 46 -28.56 -47.65 -4.62
C THR A 46 -27.91 -48.22 -3.36
N GLY A 47 -28.05 -47.55 -2.21
CA GLY A 47 -27.49 -47.95 -0.92
C GLY A 47 -25.99 -47.64 -0.76
N TYR A 48 -25.46 -46.68 -1.53
CA TYR A 48 -24.03 -46.34 -1.46
C TYR A 48 -23.63 -45.78 -0.10
N PHE A 49 -24.46 -44.94 0.51
CA PHE A 49 -24.16 -44.42 1.84
C PHE A 49 -24.35 -45.50 2.91
N ALA A 50 -25.36 -46.36 2.74
CA ALA A 50 -25.56 -47.52 3.60
C ALA A 50 -24.36 -48.45 3.65
N ARG A 51 -23.65 -48.65 2.52
CA ARG A 51 -22.40 -49.41 2.50
C ARG A 51 -21.33 -48.81 3.43
N LEU A 52 -21.07 -47.50 3.30
CA LEU A 52 -20.08 -46.79 4.12
C LEU A 52 -20.44 -46.85 5.62
N LEU A 53 -21.73 -46.71 5.94
CA LEU A 53 -22.21 -46.81 7.31
C LEU A 53 -22.11 -48.24 7.85
N SER A 54 -22.32 -49.26 7.02
CA SER A 54 -22.19 -50.66 7.42
C SER A 54 -20.73 -51.02 7.75
N GLU A 55 -19.75 -50.41 7.06
CA GLU A 55 -18.33 -50.54 7.39
C GLU A 55 -17.99 -49.98 8.80
N ARG A 56 -18.81 -49.06 9.31
CA ARG A 56 -18.74 -48.51 10.67
C ARG A 56 -19.65 -49.24 11.68
N GLY A 57 -20.14 -50.43 11.32
CA GLY A 57 -20.99 -51.27 12.17
C GLY A 57 -22.44 -50.78 12.29
N CYS A 58 -22.87 -49.81 11.50
CA CYS A 58 -24.24 -49.33 11.53
C CYS A 58 -25.20 -50.30 10.81
N GLU A 59 -26.43 -50.41 11.32
CA GLU A 59 -27.52 -51.12 10.67
C GLU A 59 -28.43 -50.11 9.96
N VAL A 60 -28.49 -50.18 8.63
CA VAL A 60 -29.22 -49.19 7.82
C VAL A 60 -30.55 -49.77 7.31
N THR A 61 -31.64 -49.05 7.55
CA THR A 61 -32.93 -49.23 6.88
C THR A 61 -33.10 -48.14 5.84
N GLY A 62 -33.17 -48.52 4.57
CA GLY A 62 -33.33 -47.57 3.47
C GLY A 62 -34.80 -47.34 3.08
N VAL A 63 -35.14 -46.13 2.68
CA VAL A 63 -36.43 -45.80 2.06
C VAL A 63 -36.15 -45.21 0.69
N GLU A 64 -36.73 -45.79 -0.36
CA GLU A 64 -36.43 -45.38 -1.74
C GLU A 64 -37.69 -45.47 -2.61
N VAL A 65 -37.96 -44.43 -3.41
CA VAL A 65 -39.15 -44.39 -4.26
C VAL A 65 -38.98 -45.24 -5.52
N ASN A 66 -37.76 -45.36 -6.06
CA ASN A 66 -37.45 -46.13 -7.25
C ASN A 66 -37.19 -47.61 -6.94
N PRO A 67 -38.08 -48.54 -7.36
CA PRO A 67 -37.94 -49.97 -7.05
C PRO A 67 -36.65 -50.60 -7.59
N LYS A 68 -36.10 -50.08 -8.71
CA LYS A 68 -34.85 -50.60 -9.29
C LYS A 68 -33.65 -50.25 -8.41
N ALA A 69 -33.57 -48.99 -7.95
CA ALA A 69 -32.51 -48.54 -7.04
C ALA A 69 -32.61 -49.24 -5.68
N ALA A 70 -33.83 -49.33 -5.13
CA ALA A 70 -34.13 -50.06 -3.91
C ALA A 70 -33.64 -51.52 -3.94
N LYS A 71 -33.83 -52.21 -5.08
CA LYS A 71 -33.34 -53.58 -5.27
C LYS A 71 -31.81 -53.69 -5.22
N VAL A 72 -31.08 -52.66 -5.65
CA VAL A 72 -29.62 -52.61 -5.50
C VAL A 72 -29.25 -52.34 -4.05
N ALA A 73 -29.94 -51.41 -3.38
CA ALA A 73 -29.72 -51.04 -1.99
C ALA A 73 -29.90 -52.20 -1.00
N GLN A 74 -30.73 -53.20 -1.32
CA GLN A 74 -30.92 -54.41 -0.50
C GLN A 74 -29.63 -55.19 -0.23
N LYS A 75 -28.56 -54.97 -1.01
CA LYS A 75 -27.24 -55.57 -0.76
C LYS A 75 -26.50 -54.94 0.43
N TYR A 76 -26.86 -53.70 0.77
CA TYR A 76 -26.13 -52.87 1.75
C TYR A 76 -27.00 -52.47 2.94
N CYS A 77 -28.32 -52.42 2.77
CA CYS A 77 -29.25 -52.14 3.85
C CYS A 77 -29.74 -53.44 4.51
N LYS A 78 -29.99 -53.40 5.81
CA LYS A 78 -30.68 -54.46 6.56
C LYS A 78 -32.11 -54.69 6.05
N GLN A 79 -32.78 -53.60 5.70
CA GLN A 79 -34.12 -53.58 5.11
C GLN A 79 -34.23 -52.40 4.14
N VAL A 80 -35.00 -52.56 3.06
CA VAL A 80 -35.33 -51.46 2.14
C VAL A 80 -36.83 -51.41 1.97
N ILE A 81 -37.40 -50.22 2.16
CA ILE A 81 -38.82 -49.92 2.00
C ILE A 81 -39.01 -49.12 0.72
N VAL A 82 -39.86 -49.61 -0.17
CA VAL A 82 -40.19 -48.90 -1.40
C VAL A 82 -41.41 -48.01 -1.15
N ALA A 83 -41.18 -46.71 -1.01
CA ALA A 83 -42.25 -45.77 -0.71
C ALA A 83 -41.97 -44.34 -1.20
N ASP A 84 -43.04 -43.61 -1.52
CA ASP A 84 -43.00 -42.18 -1.81
C ASP A 84 -43.38 -41.40 -0.55
N LEU A 85 -42.45 -40.63 -0.02
CA LEU A 85 -42.60 -39.88 1.23
C LEU A 85 -43.75 -38.88 1.18
N ASP A 86 -44.12 -38.34 0.02
CA ASP A 86 -45.22 -37.40 -0.06
C ASP A 86 -46.60 -38.06 0.08
N PHE A 87 -46.71 -39.37 -0.18
CA PHE A 87 -47.99 -40.09 -0.21
C PHE A 87 -48.18 -41.08 0.95
N ILE A 88 -47.24 -41.13 1.89
CA ILE A 88 -47.34 -41.97 3.08
C ILE A 88 -47.45 -41.12 4.35
N SER A 89 -47.97 -41.73 5.42
CA SER A 89 -47.61 -41.30 6.78
C SER A 89 -46.52 -42.23 7.27
N LEU A 90 -45.40 -41.68 7.72
CA LEU A 90 -44.32 -42.46 8.29
C LEU A 90 -44.81 -43.27 9.49
N ASN A 91 -45.68 -42.71 10.32
CA ASN A 91 -46.15 -43.40 11.52
C ASN A 91 -47.02 -44.62 11.19
N GLU A 92 -47.93 -44.49 10.22
CA GLU A 92 -48.82 -45.59 9.82
C GLU A 92 -48.04 -46.65 9.03
N HIS A 93 -47.31 -46.21 8.00
CA HIS A 93 -46.61 -47.10 7.08
C HIS A 93 -45.50 -47.90 7.77
N PHE A 94 -44.78 -47.29 8.72
CA PHE A 94 -43.69 -47.95 9.41
C PHE A 94 -44.19 -48.84 10.56
N SER A 95 -45.33 -48.52 11.19
CA SER A 95 -45.92 -49.40 12.20
C SER A 95 -46.34 -50.77 11.65
N GLU A 96 -46.61 -50.87 10.34
CA GLU A 96 -46.97 -52.12 9.67
C GLU A 96 -45.74 -52.90 9.16
N GLN A 97 -44.62 -52.21 8.90
CA GLN A 97 -43.47 -52.77 8.17
C GLN A 97 -42.19 -52.90 9.00
N ILE A 98 -42.10 -52.19 10.11
CA ILE A 98 -40.98 -52.24 11.05
C ILE A 98 -41.57 -52.59 12.42
N SER A 99 -40.96 -53.57 13.10
CA SER A 99 -41.23 -53.79 14.54
C SER A 99 -41.03 -52.47 15.31
N ASP A 100 -41.55 -52.33 16.55
CA ASP A 100 -41.48 -51.11 17.43
C ASP A 100 -40.06 -50.53 17.72
N GLU A 101 -39.06 -50.96 16.96
CA GLU A 101 -37.71 -50.53 16.93
C GLU A 101 -37.54 -49.10 16.43
N LYS A 102 -36.90 -48.28 17.27
CA LYS A 102 -36.57 -46.89 16.99
C LYS A 102 -35.15 -46.73 16.46
N PHE A 103 -34.90 -45.66 15.70
CA PHE A 103 -33.61 -45.36 15.10
C PHE A 103 -32.77 -44.42 15.98
N ASP A 104 -31.44 -44.59 15.93
CA ASP A 104 -30.50 -43.64 16.50
C ASP A 104 -30.28 -42.44 15.56
N VAL A 105 -30.34 -42.66 14.25
CA VAL A 105 -30.11 -41.60 13.25
C VAL A 105 -31.15 -41.69 12.14
N ALA A 106 -31.69 -40.55 11.73
CA ALA A 106 -32.47 -40.41 10.50
C ALA A 106 -31.72 -39.49 9.51
N ILE A 107 -31.52 -39.94 8.28
CA ILE A 107 -30.77 -39.21 7.25
C ILE A 107 -31.74 -38.70 6.19
N PHE A 108 -31.58 -37.43 5.81
CA PHE A 108 -32.19 -36.80 4.65
C PHE A 108 -31.09 -36.20 3.77
N GLY A 109 -30.41 -37.06 2.99
CA GLY A 109 -29.35 -36.63 2.09
C GLY A 109 -29.93 -36.13 0.78
N ASP A 110 -30.05 -34.81 0.61
CA ASP A 110 -30.57 -34.18 -0.61
C ASP A 110 -32.01 -34.66 -0.91
N ILE A 111 -32.90 -34.53 0.08
CA ILE A 111 -34.30 -35.01 0.03
C ILE A 111 -35.32 -33.94 0.39
N LEU A 112 -35.07 -33.13 1.43
CA LEU A 112 -36.09 -32.23 1.98
C LEU A 112 -36.57 -31.17 0.95
N GLU A 113 -35.71 -30.81 0.02
CA GLU A 113 -35.96 -29.91 -1.12
C GLU A 113 -36.84 -30.52 -2.21
N HIS A 114 -36.89 -31.85 -2.32
CA HIS A 114 -37.72 -32.58 -3.28
C HIS A 114 -39.14 -32.84 -2.75
N LEU A 115 -39.38 -32.68 -1.44
CA LEU A 115 -40.68 -32.97 -0.83
C LEU A 115 -41.66 -31.82 -0.96
N ARG A 116 -42.95 -32.13 -1.13
CA ARG A 116 -44.02 -31.11 -1.08
C ARG A 116 -44.18 -30.54 0.33
N ASN A 117 -44.06 -31.38 1.35
CA ASN A 117 -44.19 -30.98 2.74
C ASN A 117 -43.08 -31.58 3.62
N PRO A 118 -41.84 -31.04 3.57
CA PRO A 118 -40.74 -31.51 4.40
C PRO A 118 -41.01 -31.33 5.90
N TRP A 119 -41.81 -30.34 6.31
CA TRP A 119 -42.18 -30.12 7.71
C TRP A 119 -42.92 -31.32 8.30
N LYS A 120 -43.94 -31.83 7.60
CA LYS A 120 -44.68 -33.03 8.03
C LYS A 120 -43.75 -34.22 8.22
N ILE A 121 -42.82 -34.43 7.28
CA ILE A 121 -41.89 -35.55 7.32
C ILE A 121 -40.94 -35.45 8.52
N LEU A 122 -40.40 -34.26 8.80
CA LEU A 122 -39.59 -34.03 10.00
C LEU A 122 -40.40 -34.27 11.29
N GLU A 123 -41.62 -33.74 11.39
CA GLU A 123 -42.50 -33.95 12.55
C GLU A 123 -42.78 -35.44 12.82
N GLU A 124 -43.10 -36.21 11.78
CA GLU A 124 -43.35 -37.65 11.91
C GLU A 124 -42.06 -38.43 12.24
N THR A 125 -40.92 -38.02 11.68
CA THR A 125 -39.60 -38.64 11.96
C THR A 125 -39.25 -38.65 13.44
N ARG A 126 -39.69 -37.65 14.22
CA ARG A 126 -39.45 -37.60 15.67
C ARG A 126 -39.96 -38.84 16.41
N LYS A 127 -41.05 -39.46 15.95
CA LYS A 127 -41.62 -40.65 16.59
C LYS A 127 -40.82 -41.92 16.30
N LEU A 128 -40.14 -41.96 15.15
CA LEU A 128 -39.26 -43.04 14.72
C LEU A 128 -37.90 -42.99 15.43
N LEU A 129 -37.50 -41.83 15.95
CA LEU A 129 -36.24 -41.66 16.65
C LEU A 129 -36.31 -42.13 18.11
N LYS A 130 -35.20 -42.71 18.58
CA LYS A 130 -34.93 -42.95 20.01
C LYS A 130 -34.84 -41.60 20.75
N PRO A 131 -34.97 -41.58 22.10
CA PRO A 131 -34.88 -40.34 22.87
C PRO A 131 -33.58 -39.53 22.69
N GLN A 132 -32.47 -40.20 22.33
CA GLN A 132 -31.18 -39.59 22.03
C GLN A 132 -30.86 -39.59 20.53
N GLY A 133 -31.82 -40.02 19.69
CA GLY A 133 -31.62 -40.05 18.26
C GLY A 133 -31.63 -38.65 17.65
N TYR A 134 -31.05 -38.52 16.47
CA TYR A 134 -30.91 -37.25 15.77
C TYR A 134 -31.17 -37.39 14.27
N VAL A 135 -31.42 -36.25 13.63
CA VAL A 135 -31.49 -36.11 12.19
C VAL A 135 -30.15 -35.61 11.66
N ILE A 136 -29.73 -36.16 10.52
CA ILE A 136 -28.71 -35.61 9.64
C ILE A 136 -29.38 -35.21 8.33
N ALA A 137 -29.09 -34.02 7.81
CA ALA A 137 -29.63 -33.59 6.52
C ALA A 137 -28.61 -32.80 5.70
N SER A 138 -28.59 -32.97 4.38
CA SER A 138 -27.97 -32.05 3.42
C SER A 138 -29.06 -31.25 2.71
N ILE A 139 -28.92 -29.92 2.65
CA ILE A 139 -29.93 -29.04 2.06
C ILE A 139 -29.24 -27.96 1.19
N PRO A 140 -29.59 -27.83 -0.10
CA PRO A 140 -29.08 -26.76 -0.97
C PRO A 140 -29.41 -25.35 -0.47
N ASN A 141 -28.46 -24.42 -0.68
CA ASN A 141 -28.60 -23.02 -0.30
C ASN A 141 -28.99 -22.13 -1.49
N ILE A 142 -30.25 -21.74 -1.59
CA ILE A 142 -30.72 -20.86 -2.67
C ILE A 142 -30.10 -19.44 -2.61
N ALA A 143 -29.54 -19.05 -1.46
CA ALA A 143 -28.88 -17.75 -1.28
C ALA A 143 -27.40 -17.74 -1.73
N HIS A 144 -26.93 -18.80 -2.40
CA HIS A 144 -25.59 -18.81 -3.01
C HIS A 144 -25.40 -17.58 -3.92
N GLY A 145 -24.21 -16.97 -3.89
CA GLY A 145 -23.91 -15.71 -4.56
C GLY A 145 -24.17 -15.76 -6.07
N ALA A 146 -23.85 -16.88 -6.72
CA ALA A 146 -24.13 -17.07 -8.15
C ALA A 146 -25.63 -17.01 -8.47
N ILE A 147 -26.48 -17.55 -7.59
CA ILE A 147 -27.94 -17.51 -7.74
C ILE A 147 -28.45 -16.08 -7.55
N ARG A 148 -27.94 -15.38 -6.53
CA ARG A 148 -28.29 -13.97 -6.27
C ARG A 148 -27.93 -13.07 -7.46
N LEU A 149 -26.74 -13.25 -8.03
CA LEU A 149 -26.28 -12.53 -9.21
C LEU A 149 -27.10 -12.90 -10.45
N ALA A 150 -27.43 -14.18 -10.67
CA ALA A 150 -28.33 -14.61 -11.74
C ALA A 150 -29.71 -13.93 -11.63
N LEU A 151 -30.27 -13.89 -10.42
CA LEU A 151 -31.55 -13.25 -10.14
C LEU A 151 -31.54 -11.74 -10.43
N LEU A 152 -30.43 -11.03 -10.15
CA LEU A 152 -30.27 -9.62 -10.51
C LEU A 152 -30.33 -9.40 -12.03
N GLN A 153 -29.93 -10.40 -12.82
CA GLN A 153 -30.05 -10.40 -14.28
C GLN A 153 -31.41 -10.90 -14.78
N GLY A 154 -32.34 -11.25 -13.89
CA GLY A 154 -33.64 -11.82 -14.24
C GLY A 154 -33.59 -13.32 -14.59
N ASN A 155 -32.51 -14.02 -14.26
CA ASN A 155 -32.31 -15.42 -14.60
C ASN A 155 -32.64 -16.34 -13.41
N PHE A 156 -33.64 -17.22 -13.59
CA PHE A 156 -33.97 -18.30 -12.67
C PHE A 156 -34.31 -19.57 -13.47
N GLN A 157 -33.30 -20.11 -14.15
CA GLN A 157 -33.46 -21.25 -15.04
C GLN A 157 -33.17 -22.55 -14.29
N TYR A 158 -34.16 -23.45 -14.27
CA TYR A 158 -33.98 -24.80 -13.75
C TYR A 158 -32.95 -25.58 -14.59
N GLN A 159 -32.20 -26.43 -13.90
CA GLN A 159 -31.13 -27.26 -14.44
C GLN A 159 -31.42 -28.73 -14.14
N THR A 160 -30.60 -29.64 -14.67
CA THR A 160 -30.71 -31.08 -14.41
C THR A 160 -30.04 -31.51 -13.10
N LEU A 161 -29.24 -30.63 -12.50
CA LEU A 161 -28.43 -30.85 -11.32
C LEU A 161 -28.26 -29.52 -10.56
N GLY A 162 -27.83 -29.58 -9.30
CA GLY A 162 -27.36 -28.42 -8.55
C GLY A 162 -28.46 -27.72 -7.77
N ILE A 163 -28.22 -26.48 -7.37
CA ILE A 163 -29.16 -25.73 -6.52
C ILE A 163 -30.53 -25.54 -7.21
N LEU A 164 -30.52 -25.39 -8.54
CA LEU A 164 -31.72 -25.21 -9.37
C LEU A 164 -32.15 -26.50 -10.08
N ASP A 165 -31.85 -27.69 -9.54
CA ASP A 165 -32.38 -28.96 -10.05
C ASP A 165 -33.91 -28.85 -10.27
N ASN A 166 -34.37 -29.25 -11.46
CA ASN A 166 -35.76 -29.17 -11.89
C ASN A 166 -36.75 -30.02 -11.07
N THR A 167 -36.23 -30.87 -10.18
CA THR A 167 -37.00 -31.66 -9.22
C THR A 167 -37.07 -31.01 -7.82
N HIS A 168 -36.42 -29.85 -7.59
CA HIS A 168 -36.56 -29.10 -6.34
C HIS A 168 -37.91 -28.37 -6.27
N LEU A 169 -38.68 -28.65 -5.21
CA LEU A 169 -39.98 -28.03 -4.92
C LEU A 169 -39.89 -26.99 -3.80
N ARG A 170 -38.79 -27.01 -3.03
CA ARG A 170 -38.53 -26.11 -1.90
C ARG A 170 -37.11 -25.56 -2.00
N PHE A 171 -36.96 -24.31 -1.58
CA PHE A 171 -35.70 -23.59 -1.62
C PHE A 171 -35.42 -23.00 -0.24
N PHE A 172 -34.20 -23.20 0.25
CA PHE A 172 -33.83 -22.81 1.60
C PHE A 172 -32.60 -21.92 1.60
N THR A 173 -32.64 -20.90 2.46
CA THR A 173 -31.51 -20.13 2.98
C THR A 173 -31.11 -20.69 4.34
N ARG A 174 -29.96 -20.27 4.90
CA ARG A 174 -29.57 -20.63 6.28
C ARG A 174 -30.71 -20.38 7.29
N LYS A 175 -31.30 -19.19 7.26
CA LYS A 175 -32.36 -18.80 8.20
C LYS A 175 -33.61 -19.68 8.07
N THR A 176 -34.02 -20.01 6.85
CA THR A 176 -35.20 -20.87 6.62
C THR A 176 -34.92 -22.34 6.91
N VAL A 177 -33.65 -22.79 6.80
CA VAL A 177 -33.22 -24.09 7.33
C VAL A 177 -33.37 -24.13 8.85
N GLU A 178 -32.88 -23.09 9.55
CA GLU A 178 -33.01 -22.99 11.00
C GLU A 178 -34.49 -23.08 11.41
N HIS A 179 -35.36 -22.28 10.78
CA HIS A 179 -36.80 -22.35 11.03
C HIS A 179 -37.41 -23.72 10.68
N LEU A 180 -37.01 -24.36 9.57
CA LEU A 180 -37.52 -25.69 9.19
C LEU A 180 -37.34 -26.71 10.32
N PHE A 181 -36.17 -26.72 10.96
CA PHE A 181 -35.90 -27.63 12.08
C PHE A 181 -36.56 -27.15 13.39
N GLU A 182 -36.48 -25.86 13.71
CA GLU A 182 -37.06 -25.33 14.96
C GLU A 182 -38.59 -25.49 15.00
N ASP A 183 -39.28 -25.14 13.92
CA ASP A 183 -40.74 -25.21 13.81
C ASP A 183 -41.26 -26.65 13.88
N THR A 184 -40.46 -27.61 13.42
CA THR A 184 -40.79 -29.05 13.49
C THR A 184 -40.39 -29.69 14.83
N GLY A 185 -39.89 -28.88 15.76
CA GLY A 185 -39.53 -29.29 17.10
C GLY A 185 -38.22 -30.06 17.14
N TYR A 186 -37.22 -29.59 16.39
CA TYR A 186 -35.83 -29.98 16.51
C TYR A 186 -34.99 -28.82 17.02
N LEU A 187 -33.84 -29.16 17.59
CA LEU A 187 -32.79 -28.25 17.94
C LEU A 187 -31.55 -28.60 17.11
N ILE A 188 -31.04 -27.61 16.37
CA ILE A 188 -29.81 -27.76 15.61
C ILE A 188 -28.61 -27.72 16.56
N ASP A 189 -27.76 -28.74 16.50
CA ASP A 189 -26.51 -28.84 17.26
C ASP A 189 -25.29 -28.41 16.43
N ALA A 190 -25.31 -28.69 15.12
CA ALA A 190 -24.25 -28.36 14.19
C ALA A 190 -24.80 -28.03 12.80
N ILE A 191 -24.20 -27.04 12.14
CA ILE A 191 -24.39 -26.73 10.72
C ILE A 191 -23.01 -26.64 10.07
N GLU A 192 -22.65 -27.68 9.35
CA GLU A 192 -21.51 -27.72 8.43
C GLU A 192 -21.92 -27.17 7.07
N SER A 193 -20.95 -26.83 6.22
CA SER A 193 -21.22 -26.29 4.88
C SER A 193 -20.29 -26.89 3.85
N THR A 194 -20.82 -27.24 2.68
CA THR A 194 -20.04 -27.51 1.47
C THR A 194 -19.84 -26.19 0.74
N LYS A 195 -18.63 -25.95 0.25
CA LYS A 195 -18.24 -24.67 -0.36
C LYS A 195 -18.10 -24.81 -1.87
N LEU A 196 -18.58 -23.82 -2.61
CA LEU A 196 -18.36 -23.66 -4.03
C LEU A 196 -18.16 -22.18 -4.31
N ALA A 197 -17.10 -21.82 -5.04
CA ALA A 197 -16.84 -20.43 -5.34
C ALA A 197 -17.96 -19.82 -6.19
N ILE A 198 -18.30 -18.55 -5.92
CA ILE A 198 -19.38 -17.80 -6.60
C ILE A 198 -19.21 -17.81 -8.13
N TYR A 199 -17.98 -17.69 -8.61
CA TYR A 199 -17.65 -17.64 -10.04
C TYR A 199 -17.03 -18.95 -10.55
N SER A 200 -17.52 -20.09 -10.04
CA SER A 200 -17.08 -21.40 -10.49
C SER A 200 -17.71 -21.80 -11.83
N ASN A 201 -16.99 -22.56 -12.66
CA ASN A 201 -17.50 -23.15 -13.90
C ASN A 201 -18.22 -24.49 -13.67
N SER A 202 -18.87 -24.65 -12.51
CA SER A 202 -19.53 -25.89 -12.12
C SER A 202 -21.00 -25.87 -12.53
N ASP A 203 -21.49 -26.99 -13.09
CA ASP A 203 -22.90 -27.18 -13.43
C ASP A 203 -23.84 -27.25 -12.21
N LEU A 204 -23.30 -27.11 -10.99
CA LEU A 204 -24.09 -27.06 -9.75
C LEU A 204 -24.74 -25.68 -9.51
N ILE A 205 -24.25 -24.65 -10.20
CA ILE A 205 -24.67 -23.25 -10.10
C ILE A 205 -24.72 -22.59 -11.48
N PRO A 206 -25.47 -21.50 -11.68
CA PRO A 206 -25.42 -20.73 -12.92
C PRO A 206 -24.01 -20.16 -13.17
N ALA A 207 -23.60 -20.15 -14.45
CA ALA A 207 -22.37 -19.49 -14.87
C ALA A 207 -22.52 -17.96 -14.74
N ILE A 208 -21.65 -17.34 -13.96
CA ILE A 208 -21.67 -15.90 -13.67
C ILE A 208 -20.32 -15.28 -13.97
N GLU A 209 -20.35 -14.23 -14.77
CA GLU A 209 -19.19 -13.41 -15.10
C GLU A 209 -19.15 -12.16 -14.21
N LYS A 210 -18.14 -12.07 -13.32
CA LYS A 210 -18.01 -10.98 -12.34
C LYS A 210 -18.04 -9.59 -12.99
N GLN A 211 -17.46 -9.45 -14.19
CA GLN A 211 -17.43 -8.19 -14.96
C GLN A 211 -18.81 -7.64 -15.35
N ASN A 212 -19.87 -8.47 -15.30
CA ASN A 212 -21.22 -8.06 -15.70
C ASN A 212 -21.98 -7.32 -14.57
N PHE A 213 -21.33 -7.06 -13.43
CA PHE A 213 -21.94 -6.50 -12.24
C PHE A 213 -21.12 -5.34 -11.67
N ASP A 214 -21.81 -4.43 -10.97
CA ASP A 214 -21.16 -3.35 -10.23
C ASP A 214 -20.25 -3.91 -9.13
N ALA A 215 -19.09 -3.27 -8.95
CA ALA A 215 -18.09 -3.71 -7.98
C ALA A 215 -18.64 -3.71 -6.54
N ASN A 216 -19.47 -2.74 -6.16
CA ASN A 216 -20.04 -2.68 -4.82
C ASN A 216 -21.03 -3.83 -4.56
N ILE A 217 -21.84 -4.19 -5.57
CA ILE A 217 -22.79 -5.31 -5.48
C ILE A 217 -22.04 -6.63 -5.30
N THR A 218 -21.02 -6.87 -6.13
CA THR A 218 -20.22 -8.11 -6.03
C THR A 218 -19.50 -8.20 -4.70
N GLN A 219 -18.96 -7.07 -4.20
CA GLN A 219 -18.30 -7.01 -2.90
C GLN A 219 -19.27 -7.28 -1.73
N GLU A 220 -20.48 -6.72 -1.76
CA GLU A 220 -21.48 -6.97 -0.72
C GLU A 220 -21.92 -8.43 -0.67
N ILE A 221 -22.10 -9.06 -1.84
CA ILE A 221 -22.42 -10.49 -1.93
C ILE A 221 -21.24 -11.34 -1.44
N GLU A 222 -20.01 -11.03 -1.86
CA GLU A 222 -18.81 -11.77 -1.46
C GLU A 222 -18.51 -11.70 0.05
N GLN A 223 -18.97 -10.64 0.74
CA GLN A 223 -18.82 -10.49 2.19
C GLN A 223 -19.83 -11.31 2.99
N ASP A 224 -20.90 -11.79 2.37
CA ASP A 224 -21.88 -12.65 3.03
C ASP A 224 -21.27 -14.05 3.29
N LYS A 225 -21.29 -14.47 4.57
CA LYS A 225 -20.69 -15.72 5.05
C LYS A 225 -21.16 -16.98 4.32
N ASP A 226 -22.37 -16.95 3.76
CA ASP A 226 -23.00 -18.10 3.10
C ASP A 226 -23.00 -17.96 1.57
N ALA A 227 -22.38 -16.91 1.02
CA ALA A 227 -22.39 -16.64 -0.41
C ALA A 227 -21.70 -17.72 -1.25
N ASP A 228 -20.68 -18.38 -0.72
CA ASP A 228 -19.98 -19.51 -1.33
C ASP A 228 -20.47 -20.86 -0.78
N THR A 229 -21.57 -20.90 -0.03
CA THR A 229 -22.11 -22.15 0.54
C THR A 229 -23.06 -22.79 -0.44
N LEU A 230 -22.69 -23.98 -0.94
CA LEU A 230 -23.51 -24.76 -1.87
C LEU A 230 -24.64 -25.47 -1.10
N GLN A 231 -24.31 -26.18 -0.02
CA GLN A 231 -25.27 -26.90 0.81
C GLN A 231 -24.92 -26.79 2.29
N PHE A 232 -25.95 -26.82 3.12
CA PHE A 232 -25.82 -26.96 4.57
C PHE A 232 -25.91 -28.44 4.94
N VAL A 233 -25.02 -28.92 5.79
CA VAL A 233 -25.06 -30.27 6.38
C VAL A 233 -25.34 -30.14 7.87
N ILE A 234 -26.48 -30.64 8.31
CA ILE A 234 -27.06 -30.30 9.61
C ILE A 234 -27.15 -31.53 10.48
N ARG A 235 -26.84 -31.38 11.77
CA ARG A 235 -27.24 -32.34 12.81
C ARG A 235 -28.23 -31.69 13.76
N ALA A 236 -29.40 -32.30 13.93
CA ALA A 236 -30.46 -31.78 14.77
C ALA A 236 -31.10 -32.86 15.65
N TYR A 237 -31.37 -32.52 16.92
CA TYR A 237 -31.97 -33.42 17.89
C TYR A 237 -33.44 -33.06 18.11
N PRO A 238 -34.36 -34.04 18.28
CA PRO A 238 -35.72 -33.74 18.70
C PRO A 238 -35.72 -32.89 19.98
N LEU A 239 -36.52 -31.83 19.98
CA LEU A 239 -36.64 -30.91 21.09
C LEU A 239 -37.21 -31.67 22.30
N SER A 240 -36.42 -31.73 23.36
CA SER A 240 -36.80 -32.29 24.66
C SER A 240 -36.29 -31.37 25.77
N LEU A 241 -36.94 -31.34 26.93
CA LEU A 241 -36.48 -30.57 28.10
C LEU A 241 -35.01 -30.88 28.47
N LYS A 242 -34.60 -32.15 28.33
CA LYS A 242 -33.21 -32.58 28.55
C LYS A 242 -32.26 -31.97 27.52
N ASN A 243 -32.66 -31.96 26.24
CA ASN A 243 -31.86 -31.38 25.15
C ASN A 243 -31.82 -29.85 25.23
N GLN A 244 -32.92 -29.18 25.62
CA GLN A 244 -32.96 -27.74 25.89
C GLN A 244 -31.97 -27.36 27.01
N CYS A 245 -32.00 -28.07 28.15
CA CYS A 245 -31.05 -27.83 29.22
C CYS A 245 -29.60 -28.10 28.80
N ALA A 246 -29.36 -29.15 28.01
CA ALA A 246 -28.02 -29.46 27.48
C ALA A 246 -27.51 -28.37 26.53
N ASN A 247 -28.38 -27.88 25.64
CA ASN A 247 -28.04 -26.84 24.68
C ASN A 247 -27.84 -25.48 25.34
N LEU A 248 -28.75 -25.07 26.24
CA LEU A 248 -28.58 -23.87 27.04
C LEU A 248 -27.27 -23.90 27.83
N ARG A 249 -26.87 -25.07 28.36
CA ARG A 249 -25.55 -25.23 29.01
C ARG A 249 -24.39 -25.15 28.02
N LYS A 250 -24.54 -25.62 26.79
CA LYS A 250 -23.53 -25.48 25.72
C LYS A 250 -23.40 -24.01 25.35
N GLN A 251 -24.49 -23.36 24.95
CA GLN A 251 -24.56 -21.94 24.63
C GLN A 251 -24.04 -21.05 25.77
N HIS A 252 -24.40 -21.33 27.02
CA HIS A 252 -23.87 -20.60 28.17
C HIS A 252 -22.35 -20.76 28.30
N ARG A 253 -21.81 -21.98 28.15
CA ARG A 253 -20.35 -22.20 28.19
C ARG A 253 -19.64 -21.47 27.05
N GLU A 254 -20.24 -21.46 25.88
CA GLU A 254 -19.70 -20.82 24.68
C GLU A 254 -19.72 -19.30 24.81
N ALA A 255 -20.83 -18.73 25.29
CA ALA A 255 -20.97 -17.32 25.60
C ALA A 255 -19.98 -16.88 26.69
N VAL A 256 -19.80 -17.66 27.77
CA VAL A 256 -18.79 -17.38 28.81
C VAL A 256 -17.38 -17.38 28.22
N LYS A 257 -17.07 -18.32 27.33
CA LYS A 257 -15.78 -18.36 26.65
C LYS A 257 -15.57 -17.12 25.77
N GLN A 258 -16.55 -16.77 24.94
CA GLN A 258 -16.50 -15.56 24.10
C GLN A 258 -16.31 -14.29 24.92
N LEU A 259 -16.99 -14.20 26.07
CA LEU A 259 -16.87 -13.05 26.96
C LEU A 259 -15.44 -12.94 27.54
N SER A 260 -14.84 -14.07 27.93
CA SER A 260 -13.43 -14.13 28.35
C SER A 260 -12.45 -13.77 27.23
N ASP A 261 -12.73 -14.19 25.99
CA ASP A 261 -11.91 -13.86 24.83
C ASP A 261 -11.98 -12.34 24.54
N TYR A 262 -13.17 -11.75 24.59
CA TYR A 262 -13.37 -10.30 24.42
C TYR A 262 -12.74 -9.48 25.56
N GLU A 263 -12.79 -9.94 26.81
CA GLU A 263 -12.09 -9.28 27.91
C GLU A 263 -10.57 -9.23 27.65
N THR A 264 -10.01 -10.33 27.14
CA THR A 264 -8.58 -10.40 26.79
C THR A 264 -8.23 -9.46 25.64
N GLU A 265 -9.07 -9.42 24.59
CA GLU A 265 -8.89 -8.52 23.45
C GLU A 265 -8.98 -7.04 23.89
N PHE A 266 -9.94 -6.71 24.74
CA PHE A 266 -10.11 -5.37 25.29
C PHE A 266 -8.88 -4.93 26.12
N ASP A 267 -8.33 -5.82 26.93
CA ASP A 267 -7.10 -5.53 27.70
C ASP A 267 -5.89 -5.30 26.78
N ASN A 268 -5.76 -6.08 25.69
CA ASN A 268 -4.71 -5.86 24.70
C ASN A 268 -4.85 -4.51 23.99
N LEU A 269 -6.05 -4.17 23.50
CA LEU A 269 -6.35 -2.87 22.88
C LEU A 269 -6.06 -1.71 23.83
N ARG A 270 -6.37 -1.88 25.12
CA ARG A 270 -6.08 -0.88 26.15
C ARG A 270 -4.57 -0.68 26.34
N LEU A 271 -3.77 -1.75 26.32
CA LEU A 271 -2.31 -1.67 26.39
C LEU A 271 -1.71 -1.00 25.15
N GLU A 272 -2.20 -1.32 23.95
CA GLU A 272 -1.78 -0.66 22.71
C GLU A 272 -2.08 0.84 22.72
N LEU A 273 -3.27 1.22 23.19
CA LEU A 273 -3.65 2.63 23.33
C LEU A 273 -2.71 3.37 24.30
N GLN A 274 -2.36 2.75 25.43
CA GLN A 274 -1.39 3.33 26.37
C GLN A 274 -0.01 3.51 25.73
N GLN A 275 0.47 2.52 24.98
CA GLN A 275 1.76 2.62 24.27
C GLN A 275 1.73 3.72 23.20
N SER A 276 0.65 3.82 22.44
CA SER A 276 0.48 4.86 21.43
C SER A 276 0.49 6.26 22.04
N ASN A 277 -0.19 6.45 23.18
CA ASN A 277 -0.16 7.72 23.92
C ASN A 277 1.25 8.10 24.38
N ILE A 278 2.01 7.16 24.94
CA ILE A 278 3.40 7.40 25.35
C ILE A 278 4.27 7.79 24.14
N GLN A 279 4.08 7.13 23.00
CA GLN A 279 4.80 7.50 21.76
C GLN A 279 4.44 8.90 21.28
N LEU A 280 3.16 9.29 21.40
CA LEU A 280 2.66 10.60 21.00
C LEU A 280 3.22 11.70 21.91
N GLU A 281 3.29 11.46 23.22
CA GLU A 281 3.94 12.35 24.19
C GLU A 281 5.44 12.53 23.87
N ASN A 282 6.16 11.44 23.59
CA ASN A 282 7.58 11.52 23.22
C ASN A 282 7.79 12.30 21.92
N LYS A 283 6.97 12.04 20.89
CA LYS A 283 7.03 12.78 19.62
C LYS A 283 6.71 14.26 19.80
N ASN A 284 5.76 14.61 20.66
CA ASN A 284 5.47 16.01 20.99
C ASN A 284 6.66 16.68 21.68
N ALA A 285 7.33 16.02 22.63
CA ALA A 285 8.51 16.56 23.28
C ALA A 285 9.67 16.79 22.28
N ASP A 286 9.87 15.88 21.33
CA ASP A 286 10.89 16.04 20.29
C ASP A 286 10.53 17.13 19.27
N PHE A 287 9.24 17.28 18.96
CA PHE A 287 8.74 18.39 18.14
C PHE A 287 9.00 19.73 18.82
N GLU A 288 8.73 19.87 20.13
CA GLU A 288 9.02 21.09 20.89
C GLU A 288 10.53 21.43 20.89
N LYS A 289 11.41 20.44 21.07
CA LYS A 289 12.86 20.65 20.96
C LYS A 289 13.27 21.11 19.56
N THR A 290 12.71 20.50 18.53
CA THR A 290 13.01 20.85 17.13
C THR A 290 12.54 22.27 16.83
N MET A 291 11.35 22.66 17.30
CA MET A 291 10.85 24.03 17.18
C MET A 291 11.74 25.04 17.89
N ALA A 292 12.23 24.74 19.09
CA ALA A 292 13.17 25.60 19.80
C ALA A 292 14.50 25.76 19.05
N LEU A 293 15.03 24.68 18.47
CA LEU A 293 16.24 24.72 17.66
C LEU A 293 16.03 25.55 16.38
N LEU A 294 14.90 25.37 15.71
CA LEU A 294 14.54 26.12 14.51
C LEU A 294 14.49 27.63 14.82
N GLN A 295 13.81 28.01 15.90
CA GLN A 295 13.74 29.39 16.39
C GLN A 295 15.14 29.98 16.64
N HIS A 296 16.04 29.18 17.22
CA HIS A 296 17.42 29.60 17.46
C HIS A 296 18.17 29.84 16.14
N THR A 297 18.10 28.88 15.20
CA THR A 297 18.75 29.00 13.88
C THR A 297 18.18 30.15 13.05
N GLU A 298 16.88 30.45 13.15
CA GLU A 298 16.29 31.63 12.51
C GLU A 298 16.86 32.94 13.05
N ASN A 299 17.15 33.00 14.35
CA ASN A 299 17.76 34.18 14.95
C ASN A 299 19.23 34.34 14.54
N GLU A 300 20.00 33.25 14.52
CA GLU A 300 21.38 33.25 14.01
C GLU A 300 21.42 33.69 12.54
N LEU A 301 20.51 33.18 11.70
CA LEU A 301 20.41 33.57 10.30
C LEU A 301 20.11 35.07 10.14
N LYS A 302 19.23 35.63 10.97
CA LYS A 302 18.96 37.09 10.97
C LYS A 302 20.20 37.89 11.35
N GLU A 303 20.97 37.41 12.32
CA GLU A 303 22.20 38.08 12.75
C GLU A 303 23.26 38.05 11.63
N GLU A 304 23.46 36.90 11.00
CA GLU A 304 24.35 36.75 9.85
C GLU A 304 23.90 37.61 8.66
N GLN A 305 22.60 37.66 8.35
CA GLN A 305 22.06 38.56 7.32
C GLN A 305 22.36 40.04 7.62
N SER A 306 22.22 40.45 8.88
CA SER A 306 22.60 41.80 9.32
C SER A 306 24.10 42.04 9.14
N ASN A 307 24.95 41.09 9.51
CA ASN A 307 26.40 41.20 9.34
C ASN A 307 26.81 41.26 7.87
N LEU A 308 26.21 40.43 7.02
CA LEU A 308 26.42 40.47 5.57
C LEU A 308 26.08 41.85 5.01
N SER A 309 24.95 42.45 5.43
CA SER A 309 24.56 43.79 4.97
C SER A 309 25.59 44.87 5.35
N LYS A 310 26.22 44.76 6.54
CA LYS A 310 27.27 45.69 6.97
C LYS A 310 28.53 45.51 6.12
N ILE A 311 28.94 44.27 5.88
CA ILE A 311 30.09 43.95 5.02
C ILE A 311 29.85 44.47 3.61
N GLU A 312 28.65 44.32 3.07
CA GLU A 312 28.29 44.79 1.73
C GLU A 312 28.37 46.33 1.62
N ILE A 313 27.94 47.05 2.66
CA ILE A 313 28.12 48.51 2.76
C ILE A 313 29.61 48.89 2.82
N GLU A 314 30.41 48.20 3.63
CA GLU A 314 31.86 48.45 3.71
C GLU A 314 32.58 48.14 2.39
N PHE A 315 32.24 47.03 1.76
CA PHE A 315 32.78 46.66 0.45
C PHE A 315 32.46 47.72 -0.61
N GLN A 316 31.23 48.24 -0.62
CA GLN A 316 30.84 49.31 -1.54
C GLN A 316 31.63 50.60 -1.27
N LYS A 317 31.93 50.94 -0.01
CA LYS A 317 32.80 52.08 0.33
C LYS A 317 34.22 51.87 -0.18
N LEU A 318 34.82 50.73 0.12
CA LEU A 318 36.18 50.36 -0.35
C LEU A 318 36.27 50.36 -1.87
N LYS A 319 35.23 49.90 -2.56
CA LYS A 319 35.14 49.93 -4.02
C LYS A 319 35.17 51.38 -4.54
N ASN A 320 34.38 52.27 -3.95
CA ASN A 320 34.37 53.68 -4.34
C ASN A 320 35.75 54.33 -4.07
N GLU A 321 36.37 54.05 -2.92
CA GLU A 321 37.73 54.54 -2.61
C GLU A 321 38.78 54.02 -3.59
N LEU A 322 38.65 52.76 -4.04
CA LEU A 322 39.53 52.20 -5.05
C LEU A 322 39.36 52.90 -6.41
N GLU A 323 38.12 53.17 -6.82
CA GLU A 323 37.81 53.93 -8.04
C GLU A 323 38.41 55.35 -7.97
N ASP A 324 38.26 56.04 -6.83
CA ASP A 324 38.85 57.37 -6.60
C ASP A 324 40.39 57.33 -6.67
N ASN A 325 41.02 56.35 -6.02
CA ASN A 325 42.47 56.15 -6.05
C ASN A 325 42.98 55.81 -7.47
N GLN A 326 42.22 55.05 -8.25
CA GLN A 326 42.56 54.79 -9.66
C GLN A 326 42.57 56.09 -10.48
N VAL A 327 41.56 56.95 -10.29
CA VAL A 327 41.52 58.26 -10.94
C VAL A 327 42.69 59.15 -10.52
N GLU A 328 43.08 59.14 -9.25
CA GLU A 328 44.28 59.86 -8.80
C GLU A 328 45.57 59.30 -9.40
N LEU A 329 45.72 57.98 -9.46
CA LEU A 329 46.87 57.33 -10.10
C LEU A 329 46.97 57.72 -11.58
N GLU A 330 45.86 57.74 -12.32
CA GLU A 330 45.84 58.19 -13.71
C GLU A 330 46.30 59.65 -13.84
N LYS A 331 45.83 60.54 -12.95
CA LYS A 331 46.29 61.95 -12.92
C LYS A 331 47.80 62.04 -12.67
N ILE A 332 48.32 61.29 -11.70
CA ILE A 332 49.75 61.26 -11.38
C ILE A 332 50.56 60.71 -12.55
N GLN A 333 50.10 59.64 -13.22
CA GLN A 333 50.76 59.10 -14.41
C GLN A 333 50.83 60.12 -15.54
N ILE A 334 49.75 60.87 -15.78
CA ILE A 334 49.73 61.96 -16.77
C ILE A 334 50.75 63.03 -16.40
N GLN A 335 50.78 63.47 -15.12
CA GLN A 335 51.76 64.45 -14.64
C GLN A 335 53.20 63.96 -14.77
N LEU A 336 53.46 62.68 -14.44
CA LEU A 336 54.77 62.07 -14.59
C LEU A 336 55.21 62.08 -16.06
N LYS A 337 54.32 61.71 -16.98
CA LYS A 337 54.58 61.72 -18.43
C LYS A 337 54.89 63.13 -18.94
N GLN A 338 54.17 64.14 -18.45
CA GLN A 338 54.45 65.54 -18.74
C GLN A 338 55.82 65.97 -18.21
N LYS A 339 56.16 65.60 -16.97
CA LYS A 339 57.46 65.90 -16.35
C LYS A 339 58.62 65.22 -17.07
N GLN A 340 58.43 63.98 -17.51
CA GLN A 340 59.42 63.24 -18.27
C GLN A 340 59.66 63.89 -19.64
N SER A 341 58.60 64.32 -20.32
CA SER A 341 58.72 65.11 -21.55
C SER A 341 59.44 66.46 -21.34
N GLN A 342 59.15 67.17 -20.24
CA GLN A 342 59.87 68.39 -19.87
C GLN A 342 61.36 68.12 -19.60
N PHE A 343 61.67 67.02 -18.90
CA PHE A 343 63.04 66.61 -18.62
C PHE A 343 63.80 66.28 -19.91
N ASP A 344 63.19 65.55 -20.84
CA ASP A 344 63.79 65.24 -22.14
C ASP A 344 64.05 66.52 -22.96
N GLN A 345 63.12 67.48 -22.92
CA GLN A 345 63.33 68.80 -23.53
C GLN A 345 64.51 69.54 -22.90
N GLN A 346 64.59 69.59 -21.57
CA GLN A 346 65.71 70.23 -20.85
C GLN A 346 67.04 69.53 -21.14
N LYS A 347 67.06 68.20 -21.20
CA LYS A 347 68.24 67.40 -21.54
C LYS A 347 68.73 67.73 -22.95
N ASN A 348 67.83 67.81 -23.91
CA ASN A 348 68.16 68.20 -25.28
C ASN A 348 68.71 69.64 -25.36
N GLN A 349 68.11 70.58 -24.61
CA GLN A 349 68.63 71.94 -24.50
C GLN A 349 70.04 71.96 -23.90
N LEU A 350 70.29 71.16 -22.86
CA LEU A 350 71.60 71.05 -22.22
C LEU A 350 72.66 70.50 -23.19
N GLN A 351 72.32 69.50 -23.99
CA GLN A 351 73.20 69.00 -25.06
C GLN A 351 73.49 70.07 -26.11
N GLN A 352 72.50 70.86 -26.51
CA GLN A 352 72.71 71.97 -27.45
C GLN A 352 73.62 73.06 -26.85
N ILE A 353 73.43 73.41 -25.59
CA ILE A 353 74.27 74.39 -24.89
C ILE A 353 75.70 73.86 -24.75
N GLN A 354 75.86 72.57 -24.43
CA GLN A 354 77.18 71.95 -24.33
C GLN A 354 77.90 71.98 -25.68
N GLN A 355 77.20 71.67 -26.78
CA GLN A 355 77.74 71.78 -28.13
C GLN A 355 78.16 73.22 -28.46
N GLN A 356 77.31 74.21 -28.16
CA GLN A 356 77.64 75.63 -28.35
C GLN A 356 78.82 76.09 -27.50
N TRP A 357 78.96 75.56 -26.28
CA TRP A 357 80.08 75.88 -25.41
C TRP A 357 81.39 75.32 -25.96
N GLU A 358 81.39 74.08 -26.47
CA GLU A 358 82.54 73.48 -27.17
C GLU A 358 82.92 74.32 -28.41
N ASP A 359 81.95 74.70 -29.23
CA ASP A 359 82.18 75.57 -30.40
C ASP A 359 82.77 76.94 -29.99
N ASN A 360 82.27 77.54 -28.92
CA ASN A 360 82.77 78.81 -28.39
C ASN A 360 84.18 78.69 -27.81
N GLN A 361 84.53 77.58 -27.15
CA GLN A 361 85.90 77.33 -26.67
C GLN A 361 86.89 77.29 -27.83
N ILE A 362 86.51 76.65 -28.95
CA ILE A 362 87.30 76.62 -30.18
C ILE A 362 87.49 78.04 -30.72
N GLN A 363 86.43 78.84 -30.80
CA GLN A 363 86.52 80.24 -31.24
C GLN A 363 87.40 81.10 -30.33
N LEU A 364 87.33 80.90 -29.01
CA LEU A 364 88.08 81.67 -28.03
C LEU A 364 89.58 81.35 -28.08
N GLN A 365 89.95 80.08 -28.32
CA GLN A 365 91.34 79.70 -28.61
C GLN A 365 91.86 80.37 -29.88
N GLN A 366 91.05 80.44 -30.94
CA GLN A 366 91.43 81.13 -32.18
C GLN A 366 91.62 82.64 -31.96
N ALA A 367 90.71 83.28 -31.21
CA ALA A 367 90.80 84.71 -30.89
C ALA A 367 92.00 85.03 -29.97
N HIS A 368 92.31 84.16 -29.01
CA HIS A 368 93.47 84.32 -28.11
C HIS A 368 94.79 84.23 -28.89
N GLY A 369 94.90 83.27 -29.82
CA GLY A 369 96.04 83.20 -30.74
C GLY A 369 96.18 84.46 -31.61
N GLY A 370 95.06 85.05 -32.05
CA GLY A 370 95.06 86.33 -32.74
C GLY A 370 95.51 87.52 -31.87
N TRP A 371 95.09 87.55 -30.61
CA TRP A 371 95.43 88.62 -29.67
C TRP A 371 96.91 88.64 -29.27
N GLU A 372 97.51 87.48 -29.03
CA GLU A 372 98.95 87.39 -28.71
C GLU A 372 99.82 87.92 -29.85
N HIS A 373 99.42 87.68 -31.10
CA HIS A 373 100.09 88.21 -32.28
C HIS A 373 100.07 89.75 -32.31
N CYS A 374 98.92 90.36 -31.99
CA CYS A 374 98.81 91.83 -31.91
C CYS A 374 99.61 92.43 -30.74
N GLN A 375 99.68 91.76 -29.59
CA GLN A 375 100.47 92.26 -28.45
C GLN A 375 101.98 92.28 -28.72
N GLN A 376 102.50 91.32 -29.50
CA GLN A 376 103.92 91.35 -29.90
C GLN A 376 104.24 92.55 -30.78
N ILE A 377 103.31 92.95 -31.66
CA ILE A 377 103.47 94.13 -32.51
C ILE A 377 103.50 95.41 -31.67
N ILE A 378 102.63 95.54 -30.66
CA ILE A 378 102.55 96.74 -29.80
C ILE A 378 103.82 96.90 -28.95
N ARG A 379 104.35 95.81 -28.36
CA ARG A 379 105.62 95.86 -27.60
C ARG A 379 106.83 96.26 -28.45
N ALA A 380 106.84 95.92 -29.74
CA ALA A 380 107.87 96.38 -30.66
C ALA A 380 107.77 97.90 -30.93
N MET A 381 106.57 98.47 -30.90
CA MET A 381 106.36 99.91 -31.10
C MET A 381 106.78 100.76 -29.89
N GLU A 382 106.56 100.29 -28.65
CA GLU A 382 106.84 101.07 -27.43
C GLU A 382 108.34 101.27 -27.12
N THR A 383 109.23 100.48 -27.73
CA THR A 383 110.69 100.61 -27.56
C THR A 383 111.35 101.52 -28.61
N SER A 384 110.57 102.04 -29.57
CA SER A 384 111.07 102.89 -30.66
C SER A 384 111.41 104.31 -30.19
N LYS A 385 112.55 104.82 -30.67
CA LYS A 385 113.09 106.18 -30.36
C LYS A 385 112.09 107.32 -30.61
N PHE A 386 111.07 107.10 -31.45
CA PHE A 386 110.02 108.09 -31.73
C PHE A 386 109.07 108.34 -30.55
N TRP A 387 108.82 107.32 -29.72
CA TRP A 387 107.85 107.41 -28.61
C TRP A 387 108.37 108.25 -27.43
N LYS A 388 109.68 108.16 -27.13
CA LYS A 388 110.33 108.98 -26.07
C LYS A 388 110.39 110.47 -26.39
N LEU A 389 110.43 110.85 -27.67
CA LEU A 389 110.38 112.25 -28.11
C LEU A 389 108.96 112.85 -27.97
N ARG A 390 107.92 112.03 -28.14
CA ARG A 390 106.52 112.45 -28.01
C ARG A 390 106.12 112.72 -26.55
N GLU A 391 106.61 111.92 -25.60
CA GLU A 391 106.30 112.10 -24.18
C GLU A 391 106.92 113.39 -23.61
N ALA A 392 108.13 113.76 -24.06
CA ALA A 392 108.77 115.02 -23.69
C ALA A 392 108.04 116.25 -24.26
N TRP A 393 107.44 116.14 -25.46
CA TRP A 393 106.63 117.20 -26.07
C TRP A 393 105.33 117.47 -25.30
N PHE A 394 104.69 116.43 -24.73
CA PHE A 394 103.52 116.61 -23.87
C PHE A 394 103.86 117.30 -22.53
N LYS A 395 105.07 117.10 -21.97
CA LYS A 395 105.54 117.89 -20.81
C LYS A 395 105.81 119.36 -21.16
N PHE A 396 106.30 119.64 -22.38
CA PHE A 396 106.53 121.01 -22.86
C PHE A 396 105.22 121.78 -23.10
N LYS A 397 104.13 121.09 -23.44
CA LYS A 397 102.81 121.70 -23.70
C LYS A 397 102.03 122.05 -22.41
N HIS A 398 102.37 121.50 -21.26
CA HIS A 398 101.58 121.65 -20.03
C HIS A 398 101.98 122.84 -19.13
N TYR A 399 103.18 123.42 -19.28
CA TYR A 399 103.66 124.45 -18.33
C TYR A 399 103.37 125.91 -18.74
N PHE A 400 102.90 126.17 -19.96
CA PHE A 400 102.54 127.54 -20.41
C PHE A 400 101.05 127.92 -20.22
N ALA A 401 100.36 127.36 -19.22
CA ALA A 401 98.97 127.70 -18.93
C ALA A 401 98.67 127.90 -17.43
N LEU A 402 98.55 129.18 -17.04
CA LEU A 402 97.71 129.76 -15.96
C LEU A 402 98.16 129.50 -14.49
N LYS A 403 98.34 130.50 -13.61
CA LYS A 403 98.14 131.97 -13.67
C LYS A 403 98.75 132.60 -12.39
N VAL A 404 98.94 133.92 -12.42
CA VAL A 404 98.74 134.79 -11.24
C VAL A 404 97.54 134.29 -10.41
N LYS A 405 97.76 133.68 -9.25
CA LYS A 405 97.70 134.27 -7.92
C LYS A 405 98.09 133.25 -6.86
#